data_AF-A0A7Y4T3S4-F1
#
_entry.id   AF-A0A7Y4T3S4-F1
#
_cell.length_a   1.000
_cell.length_b   1.000
_cell.length_c   1.000
_cell.angle_alpha   90.00
_cell.angle_beta   90.00
_cell.angle_gamma   90.00
#
_symmetry.space_group_name_H-M   'P 1'
#
loop_
_entity.id
_entity.type
_entity.pdbx_description
1 polymer ?
#
loop_
_entity_poly.entity_id
_entity_poly.type
_entity_poly.pdbx_seq_one_letter_code
_entity_poly.pdbx_strand_id
1 'polypeptide(L)'
;MIKKVAVGGTSPKGGIKFYASEVETITSGLDPAQYTVTPGTLFPITSITVTKLDGTDATLTIGAGATNEQTLKSIFRTQLLAIGYDMAEIDGIDTNLPSVKVAGQKLTVLSELTMKSINSGGSVNFTKAATRKGKSTYTKVSGTTADAATIKVNGTARTVSTAWTVGTTSNAAVKSQIETALATEITAGTVISVTVTGTTDYNIVIDCLAGTTLQFNNVTFAVSGTVSYWV
;
A
#
# COMPACT_ATOMS: atom_id res chain seq x y z
N MET A 1 29.37 6.33 -11.76
CA MET A 1 29.93 4.97 -11.62
C MET A 1 28.97 3.99 -12.27
N ILE A 2 29.40 3.34 -13.34
CA ILE A 2 28.66 2.26 -14.02
C ILE A 2 29.09 0.95 -13.35
N LYS A 3 28.15 0.16 -12.81
CA LYS A 3 28.42 -1.24 -12.47
C LYS A 3 28.07 -2.11 -13.69
N LYS A 4 29.10 -2.56 -14.39
CA LYS A 4 29.04 -3.69 -15.34
C LYS A 4 28.73 -4.96 -14.56
N VAL A 5 27.78 -5.76 -15.04
CA VAL A 5 27.68 -7.18 -14.68
C VAL A 5 28.06 -7.99 -15.91
N ALA A 6 29.15 -8.75 -15.82
CA ALA A 6 29.50 -9.76 -16.81
C ALA A 6 28.85 -11.08 -16.39
N VAL A 7 28.07 -11.70 -17.28
CA VAL A 7 27.61 -13.08 -17.10
C VAL A 7 28.60 -13.97 -17.84
N GLY A 8 29.26 -14.88 -17.12
CA GLY A 8 30.06 -15.93 -17.75
C GLY A 8 29.12 -16.94 -18.43
N GLY A 9 29.11 -16.97 -19.76
CA GLY A 9 28.30 -17.88 -20.57
C GLY A 9 27.84 -17.24 -21.88
N THR A 10 27.41 -18.06 -22.85
CA THR A 10 26.77 -17.57 -24.09
C THR A 10 25.50 -16.79 -23.76
N SER A 11 25.38 -15.56 -24.28
CA SER A 11 24.18 -14.72 -24.12
C SER A 11 22.90 -15.49 -24.47
N PRO A 12 21.83 -15.37 -23.66
CA PRO A 12 20.54 -15.98 -24.02
C PRO A 12 20.03 -15.39 -25.35
N LYS A 13 19.46 -16.24 -26.21
CA LYS A 13 18.93 -15.90 -27.55
C LYS A 13 17.75 -14.90 -27.54
N GLY A 14 17.31 -14.44 -26.38
CA GLY A 14 16.40 -13.31 -26.22
C GLY A 14 17.14 -12.23 -25.45
N GLY A 15 17.23 -11.03 -26.04
CA GLY A 15 17.99 -9.90 -25.50
C GLY A 15 17.68 -9.56 -24.04
N ILE A 16 18.57 -8.77 -23.46
CA ILE A 16 18.46 -8.22 -22.10
C ILE A 16 17.05 -7.64 -21.91
N LYS A 17 16.26 -8.23 -21.00
CA LYS A 17 15.00 -7.66 -20.56
C LYS A 17 15.32 -6.64 -19.47
N PHE A 18 15.14 -5.36 -19.80
CA PHE A 18 15.09 -4.32 -18.78
C PHE A 18 13.72 -4.38 -18.12
N TYR A 19 13.68 -4.45 -16.80
CA TYR A 19 12.43 -4.32 -16.05
C TYR A 19 12.11 -2.83 -15.89
N ALA A 20 10.83 -2.44 -15.92
CA ALA A 20 10.43 -1.04 -15.79
C ALA A 20 10.96 -0.36 -14.51
N SER A 21 11.36 -1.15 -13.51
CA SER A 21 12.07 -0.70 -12.29
C SER A 21 13.47 -0.12 -12.52
N GLU A 22 14.04 -0.24 -13.73
CA GLU A 22 15.40 0.19 -14.05
C GLU A 22 15.48 1.57 -14.73
N VAL A 23 14.35 2.17 -15.12
CA VAL A 23 14.34 3.43 -15.93
C VAL A 23 13.74 4.62 -15.19
N GLU A 24 12.89 4.42 -14.18
CA GLU A 24 12.37 5.52 -13.36
C GLU A 24 12.32 5.10 -11.90
N THR A 25 12.91 5.93 -11.03
CA THR A 25 12.55 6.00 -9.61
C THR A 25 11.11 6.50 -9.48
N ILE A 26 10.14 5.72 -9.96
CA ILE A 26 8.77 5.86 -9.51
C ILE A 26 8.73 5.17 -8.16
N THR A 27 8.82 5.95 -7.09
CA THR A 27 8.19 5.59 -5.82
C THR A 27 6.66 5.55 -6.05
N SER A 28 6.18 4.65 -6.91
CA SER A 28 4.76 4.33 -6.96
C SER A 28 4.56 3.33 -5.85
N GLY A 29 4.06 3.80 -4.72
CA GLY A 29 3.25 2.95 -3.87
C GLY A 29 2.08 2.51 -4.74
N LEU A 30 2.23 1.37 -5.41
CA LEU A 30 1.10 0.70 -6.00
C LEU A 30 0.26 0.25 -4.80
N ASP A 31 -0.96 0.77 -4.70
CA ASP A 31 -1.90 0.45 -3.63
C ASP A 31 -2.86 -0.63 -4.16
N PRO A 32 -2.69 -1.92 -3.79
CA PRO A 32 -3.62 -2.96 -4.20
C PRO A 32 -5.05 -2.61 -3.78
N ALA A 33 -6.04 -2.99 -4.58
CA ALA A 33 -7.44 -2.88 -4.23
C ALA A 33 -8.07 -4.28 -4.13
N GLN A 34 -9.11 -4.39 -3.29
CA GLN A 34 -9.93 -5.59 -3.19
C GLN A 34 -11.14 -5.40 -4.11
N TYR A 35 -11.32 -6.34 -5.02
CA TYR A 35 -12.44 -6.38 -5.96
C TYR A 35 -13.26 -7.62 -5.67
N THR A 36 -14.58 -7.47 -5.58
CA THR A 36 -15.49 -8.60 -5.33
C THR A 36 -16.59 -8.67 -6.37
N VAL A 37 -17.00 -9.88 -6.72
CA VAL A 37 -18.16 -10.14 -7.57
C VAL A 37 -18.83 -11.43 -7.16
N THR A 38 -20.16 -11.48 -7.30
CA THR A 38 -20.98 -12.66 -7.01
C THR A 38 -21.88 -12.98 -8.21
N PRO A 39 -21.35 -13.63 -9.26
CA PRO A 39 -22.19 -14.10 -10.36
C PRO A 39 -23.21 -15.16 -9.88
N GLY A 40 -24.29 -15.35 -10.64
CA GLY A 40 -25.22 -16.46 -10.41
C GLY A 40 -24.52 -17.82 -10.52
N THR A 41 -23.64 -17.96 -11.52
CA THR A 41 -22.73 -19.10 -11.65
C THR A 41 -21.28 -18.60 -11.72
N LEU A 42 -20.40 -18.98 -10.78
CA LEU A 42 -19.00 -18.54 -10.78
C LEU A 42 -18.09 -19.30 -11.73
N PHE A 43 -18.37 -20.57 -12.00
CA PHE A 43 -17.60 -21.36 -12.96
C PHE A 43 -18.51 -21.89 -14.06
N PRO A 44 -18.04 -21.99 -15.31
CA PRO A 44 -16.69 -21.62 -15.77
C PRO A 44 -16.51 -20.11 -15.98
N ILE A 45 -15.35 -19.58 -15.57
CA ILE A 45 -14.93 -18.22 -15.93
C ILE A 45 -14.26 -18.31 -17.30
N THR A 46 -14.78 -17.60 -18.29
CA THR A 46 -14.20 -17.58 -19.64
C THR A 46 -13.17 -16.46 -19.80
N SER A 47 -13.44 -15.30 -19.22
CA SER A 47 -12.53 -14.15 -19.29
C SER A 47 -12.67 -13.20 -18.11
N ILE A 48 -11.63 -12.41 -17.87
CA ILE A 48 -11.62 -11.31 -16.91
C ILE A 48 -11.06 -10.06 -17.60
N THR A 49 -11.79 -8.95 -17.56
CA THR A 49 -11.30 -7.66 -18.10
C THR A 49 -10.67 -6.83 -16.99
N VAL A 50 -9.46 -6.35 -17.25
CA VAL A 50 -8.68 -5.49 -16.37
C VAL A 50 -8.28 -4.21 -17.10
N THR A 51 -8.17 -3.09 -16.40
CA THR A 51 -7.55 -1.87 -16.94
C THR A 51 -6.09 -1.80 -16.51
N LYS A 52 -5.20 -1.68 -17.50
CA LYS A 52 -3.76 -1.51 -17.30
C LYS A 52 -3.44 -0.12 -16.75
N LEU A 53 -2.19 0.06 -16.31
CA LEU A 53 -1.70 1.35 -15.81
C LEU A 53 -1.73 2.47 -16.86
N ASP A 54 -1.63 2.14 -18.15
CA ASP A 54 -1.74 3.09 -19.26
C ASP A 54 -3.20 3.51 -19.57
N GLY A 55 -4.17 3.01 -18.80
CA GLY A 55 -5.60 3.28 -18.98
C GLY A 55 -6.29 2.43 -20.03
N THR A 56 -5.58 1.54 -20.72
CA THR A 56 -6.17 0.61 -21.70
C THR A 56 -6.71 -0.65 -21.05
N ASP A 57 -7.78 -1.19 -21.63
CA ASP A 57 -8.35 -2.46 -21.16
C ASP A 57 -7.64 -3.66 -21.78
N ALA A 58 -7.43 -4.70 -20.98
CA ALA A 58 -6.95 -6.00 -21.39
C ALA A 58 -7.95 -7.08 -20.97
N THR A 59 -8.17 -8.05 -21.86
CA THR A 59 -8.97 -9.24 -21.55
C THR A 59 -8.04 -10.41 -21.26
N LEU A 60 -8.09 -10.91 -20.04
CA LEU A 60 -7.40 -12.13 -19.60
C LEU A 60 -8.28 -13.32 -19.99
N THR A 61 -7.78 -14.19 -20.86
CA THR A 61 -8.51 -15.38 -21.29
C THR A 61 -8.30 -16.50 -20.28
N ILE A 62 -9.35 -16.84 -19.52
CA ILE A 62 -9.29 -17.89 -18.50
C ILE A 62 -9.68 -19.24 -19.09
N GLY A 63 -10.77 -19.29 -19.85
CA GLY A 63 -11.31 -20.50 -20.45
C GLY A 63 -11.89 -21.50 -19.45
N ALA A 64 -12.47 -22.59 -19.97
CA ALA A 64 -13.21 -23.57 -19.17
C ALA A 64 -12.35 -24.40 -18.18
N GLY A 65 -11.03 -24.23 -18.19
CA GLY A 65 -10.11 -24.98 -17.31
C GLY A 65 -10.10 -24.51 -15.85
N ALA A 66 -10.58 -23.29 -15.56
CA ALA A 66 -10.75 -22.82 -14.19
C ALA A 66 -12.03 -23.42 -13.59
N THR A 67 -11.86 -24.37 -12.67
CA THR A 67 -12.97 -25.09 -12.00
C THR A 67 -12.97 -24.90 -10.47
N ASN A 68 -11.90 -24.34 -9.94
CA ASN A 68 -11.71 -24.04 -8.52
C ASN A 68 -10.70 -22.91 -8.35
N GLU A 69 -10.51 -22.45 -7.10
CA GLU A 69 -9.57 -21.37 -6.76
C GLU A 69 -8.14 -21.64 -7.26
N GLN A 70 -7.64 -22.87 -7.06
CA GLN A 70 -6.25 -23.22 -7.40
C GLN A 70 -5.98 -23.14 -8.91
N THR A 71 -6.87 -23.72 -9.71
CA THR A 71 -6.78 -23.68 -11.18
C THR A 71 -6.95 -22.26 -11.71
N LEU A 72 -7.90 -21.50 -11.16
CA LEU A 72 -8.11 -20.10 -11.50
C LEU A 72 -6.87 -19.25 -11.19
N LYS A 73 -6.28 -19.40 -10.00
CA LYS A 73 -5.06 -18.67 -9.58
C LYS A 73 -3.89 -18.91 -10.55
N SER A 74 -3.69 -20.17 -10.96
CA SER A 74 -2.62 -20.54 -11.91
C SER A 74 -2.83 -19.92 -13.30
N ILE A 75 -4.05 -19.98 -13.82
CA ILE A 75 -4.39 -19.43 -15.15
C ILE A 75 -4.32 -17.90 -15.12
N PHE A 76 -4.91 -17.28 -14.09
CA PHE A 76 -4.91 -15.82 -13.91
C PHE A 76 -3.47 -15.27 -13.87
N ARG A 77 -2.57 -15.92 -13.13
CA ARG A 77 -1.14 -15.57 -13.13
C ARG A 77 -0.52 -15.64 -14.53
N THR A 78 -0.78 -16.71 -15.26
CA THR A 78 -0.24 -16.90 -16.62
C THR A 78 -0.71 -15.79 -17.57
N GLN A 79 -1.99 -15.41 -17.48
CA GLN A 79 -2.57 -14.35 -18.31
C GLN A 79 -2.04 -12.96 -17.95
N LEU A 80 -1.85 -12.68 -16.66
CA LEU A 80 -1.25 -11.42 -16.20
C LEU A 80 0.20 -11.27 -16.70
N LEU A 81 1.00 -12.33 -16.60
CA LEU A 81 2.36 -12.34 -17.15
C LEU A 81 2.39 -12.06 -18.66
N ALA A 82 1.41 -12.58 -19.40
CA ALA A 82 1.31 -12.37 -20.84
C ALA A 82 1.04 -10.90 -21.23
N ILE A 83 0.40 -10.11 -20.36
CA ILE A 83 0.17 -8.68 -20.58
C ILE A 83 1.28 -7.80 -19.99
N GLY A 84 2.41 -8.40 -19.57
CA GLY A 84 3.53 -7.70 -18.96
C GLY A 84 3.30 -7.28 -17.52
N TYR A 85 2.21 -7.76 -16.89
CA TYR A 85 1.98 -7.59 -15.46
C TYR A 85 2.57 -8.80 -14.74
N ASP A 86 3.88 -8.72 -14.51
CA ASP A 86 4.55 -9.57 -13.53
C ASP A 86 4.11 -9.06 -12.17
N MET A 87 3.22 -9.79 -11.50
CA MET A 87 2.76 -9.38 -10.17
C MET A 87 4.00 -9.12 -9.31
N ALA A 88 4.22 -7.89 -8.86
CA ALA A 88 5.27 -7.52 -7.92
C ALA A 88 5.04 -8.10 -6.50
N GLU A 89 4.21 -9.14 -6.39
CA GLU A 89 3.93 -9.89 -5.16
C GLU A 89 4.74 -11.21 -5.09
N ILE A 90 5.69 -11.44 -6.01
CA ILE A 90 6.44 -12.70 -6.08
C ILE A 90 7.86 -12.60 -5.50
N ASP A 91 8.44 -11.40 -5.35
CA ASP A 91 9.75 -11.25 -4.69
C ASP A 91 9.73 -10.08 -3.69
N GLY A 92 9.07 -10.27 -2.53
CA GLY A 92 9.50 -9.54 -1.33
C GLY A 92 8.49 -9.17 -0.24
N ILE A 93 7.17 -9.30 -0.37
CA ILE A 93 6.26 -8.75 0.67
C ILE A 93 5.26 -9.75 1.31
N ASP A 94 4.67 -10.74 0.64
CA ASP A 94 3.95 -11.80 1.37
C ASP A 94 3.60 -13.03 0.50
N THR A 95 4.16 -14.19 0.83
CA THR A 95 3.84 -15.46 0.16
C THR A 95 2.45 -16.02 0.53
N ASN A 96 1.75 -15.41 1.50
CA ASN A 96 0.45 -15.87 2.02
C ASN A 96 -0.76 -15.11 1.46
N LEU A 97 -0.58 -14.15 0.55
CA LEU A 97 -1.70 -13.40 -0.02
C LEU A 97 -2.12 -14.01 -1.37
N PRO A 98 -3.19 -14.82 -1.44
CA PRO A 98 -3.71 -15.26 -2.72
C PRO A 98 -4.37 -14.05 -3.44
N SER A 99 -3.89 -13.76 -4.65
CA SER A 99 -4.46 -12.74 -5.54
C SER A 99 -5.91 -13.02 -5.94
N VAL A 100 -6.34 -14.26 -5.80
CA VAL A 100 -7.72 -14.71 -6.07
C VAL A 100 -8.20 -15.58 -4.92
N LYS A 101 -9.41 -15.30 -4.40
CA LYS A 101 -10.12 -16.11 -3.40
C LYS A 101 -11.53 -16.45 -3.87
N VAL A 102 -11.96 -17.68 -3.64
CA VAL A 102 -13.31 -18.17 -3.97
C VAL A 102 -14.00 -18.68 -2.71
N ALA A 103 -15.19 -18.13 -2.44
CA ALA A 103 -16.06 -18.58 -1.35
C ALA A 103 -17.49 -18.78 -1.89
N GLY A 104 -17.86 -20.03 -2.18
CA GLY A 104 -19.09 -20.33 -2.91
C GLY A 104 -19.07 -19.67 -4.29
N GLN A 105 -20.09 -18.85 -4.58
CA GLN A 105 -20.20 -18.10 -5.85
C GLN A 105 -19.48 -16.74 -5.81
N LYS A 106 -18.83 -16.37 -4.70
CA LYS A 106 -18.14 -15.09 -4.56
C LYS A 106 -16.68 -15.22 -4.99
N LEU A 107 -16.28 -14.40 -5.95
CA LEU A 107 -14.89 -14.21 -6.35
C LEU A 107 -14.36 -12.91 -5.73
N THR A 108 -13.20 -13.00 -5.08
CA THR A 108 -12.45 -11.84 -4.59
C THR A 108 -11.10 -11.81 -5.28
N VAL A 109 -10.71 -10.67 -5.84
CA VAL A 109 -9.41 -10.45 -6.46
C VAL A 109 -8.70 -9.31 -5.72
N LEU A 110 -7.46 -9.55 -5.33
CA LEU A 110 -6.56 -8.53 -4.78
C LEU A 110 -5.58 -8.13 -5.89
N SER A 111 -5.61 -6.88 -6.30
CA SER A 111 -4.89 -6.42 -7.49
C SER A 111 -4.65 -4.92 -7.46
N GLU A 112 -3.48 -4.48 -7.93
CA GLU A 112 -3.19 -3.06 -8.20
C GLU A 112 -3.82 -2.61 -9.52
N LEU A 113 -4.03 -3.56 -10.45
CA LEU A 113 -4.83 -3.31 -11.66
C LEU A 113 -6.30 -3.16 -11.29
N THR A 114 -6.99 -2.32 -12.05
CA THR A 114 -8.45 -2.17 -11.91
C THR A 114 -9.15 -3.37 -12.54
N MET A 115 -9.87 -4.13 -11.72
CA MET A 115 -10.73 -5.22 -12.19
C MET A 115 -12.07 -4.65 -12.64
N LYS A 116 -12.46 -4.86 -13.90
CA LYS A 116 -13.73 -4.32 -14.44
C LYS A 116 -14.85 -5.33 -14.39
N SER A 117 -14.61 -6.50 -14.99
CA SER A 117 -15.64 -7.50 -15.17
C SER A 117 -15.07 -8.90 -15.28
N ILE A 118 -15.93 -9.88 -15.04
CA ILE A 118 -15.71 -11.27 -15.40
C ILE A 118 -16.82 -11.71 -16.34
N ASN A 119 -16.51 -12.68 -17.19
CA ASN A 119 -17.52 -13.43 -17.93
C ASN A 119 -17.59 -14.84 -17.36
N SER A 120 -18.71 -15.14 -16.68
CA SER A 120 -19.01 -16.44 -16.10
C SER A 120 -20.50 -16.73 -16.24
N GLY A 121 -20.86 -17.46 -17.32
CA GLY A 121 -22.27 -17.63 -17.70
C GLY A 121 -22.97 -16.33 -18.09
N GLY A 122 -22.21 -15.29 -18.42
CA GLY A 122 -22.67 -13.91 -18.62
C GLY A 122 -21.66 -12.91 -18.04
N SER A 123 -21.72 -11.65 -18.49
CA SER A 123 -20.83 -10.59 -18.02
C SER A 123 -21.36 -9.96 -16.73
N VAL A 124 -20.52 -9.92 -15.70
CA VAL A 124 -20.81 -9.22 -14.43
C VAL A 124 -19.62 -8.34 -14.05
N ASN A 125 -19.91 -7.21 -13.41
CA ASN A 125 -18.90 -6.23 -13.04
C ASN A 125 -18.36 -6.49 -11.64
N PHE A 126 -17.08 -6.23 -11.43
CA PHE A 126 -16.53 -6.17 -10.09
C PHE A 126 -16.98 -4.90 -9.38
N THR A 127 -17.21 -5.01 -8.08
CA THR A 127 -17.28 -3.87 -7.17
C THR A 127 -15.94 -3.75 -6.45
N LYS A 128 -15.34 -2.55 -6.49
CA LYS A 128 -14.18 -2.24 -5.64
C LYS A 128 -14.67 -2.14 -4.20
N ALA A 129 -14.27 -3.11 -3.37
CA ALA A 129 -14.72 -3.24 -2.00
C ALA A 129 -13.87 -2.41 -1.02
N ALA A 130 -12.55 -2.33 -1.24
CA ALA A 130 -11.62 -1.58 -0.39
C ALA A 130 -10.30 -1.26 -1.12
N THR A 131 -9.53 -0.29 -0.62
CA THR A 131 -8.16 -0.01 -1.07
C THR A 131 -7.17 -0.40 0.03
N ARG A 132 -6.13 -1.16 -0.30
CA ARG A 132 -5.04 -1.49 0.63
C ARG A 132 -4.24 -0.22 0.83
N LYS A 133 -4.15 0.24 2.07
CA LYS A 133 -3.25 1.31 2.49
C LYS A 133 -2.17 0.72 3.39
N GLY A 134 -1.00 1.33 3.41
CA GLY A 134 -0.01 1.07 4.45
C GLY A 134 -0.21 2.00 5.63
N LYS A 135 -0.07 1.49 6.86
CA LYS A 135 0.03 2.27 8.10
C LYS A 135 1.45 2.15 8.60
N SER A 136 2.13 3.27 8.83
CA SER A 136 3.43 3.29 9.52
C SER A 136 3.27 3.94 10.89
N THR A 137 3.80 3.28 11.92
CA THR A 137 3.83 3.80 13.28
C THR A 137 5.17 4.48 13.53
N TYR A 138 5.09 5.75 13.89
CA TYR A 138 6.24 6.60 14.16
C TYR A 138 6.31 6.90 15.65
N THR A 139 7.50 6.75 16.24
CA THR A 139 7.71 6.97 17.67
C THR A 139 8.82 7.99 17.89
N LYS A 140 8.60 8.91 18.83
CA LYS A 140 9.57 9.88 19.29
C LYS A 140 9.45 10.08 20.79
N VAL A 141 10.59 10.01 21.47
CA VAL A 141 10.71 10.46 22.86
C VAL A 141 11.17 11.92 22.85
N SER A 142 10.47 12.77 23.61
CA SER A 142 10.82 14.17 23.81
C SER A 142 10.61 14.55 25.27
N GLY A 143 11.56 15.30 25.82
CA GLY A 143 11.39 15.96 27.11
C GLY A 143 10.73 17.34 26.95
N THR A 144 11.00 18.20 27.92
CA THR A 144 10.58 19.60 27.92
C THR A 144 11.07 20.36 26.68
N THR A 145 10.22 21.20 26.10
CA THR A 145 10.60 22.16 25.05
C THR A 145 10.47 23.59 25.60
N ALA A 146 11.51 24.40 25.37
CA ALA A 146 11.55 25.79 25.82
C ALA A 146 10.85 26.74 24.83
N ASP A 147 10.85 26.38 23.54
CA ASP A 147 10.25 27.14 22.45
C ASP A 147 9.14 26.34 21.76
N ALA A 148 8.38 27.01 20.90
CA ALA A 148 7.38 26.36 20.04
C ALA A 148 8.02 25.19 19.27
N ALA A 149 7.47 24.00 19.45
CA ALA A 149 7.94 22.83 18.73
C ALA A 149 7.39 22.81 17.30
N THR A 150 8.07 22.13 16.40
CA THR A 150 7.63 21.97 15.01
C THR A 150 7.55 20.50 14.64
N ILE A 151 6.46 20.11 13.99
CA ILE A 151 6.31 18.81 13.36
C ILE A 151 6.34 19.03 11.86
N LYS A 152 7.25 18.37 11.15
CA LYS A 152 7.24 18.38 9.67
C LYS A 152 6.59 17.11 9.16
N VAL A 153 5.59 17.26 8.29
CA VAL A 153 4.95 16.17 7.55
C VAL A 153 5.27 16.37 6.08
N ASN A 154 5.93 15.38 5.46
CA ASN A 154 6.37 15.44 4.06
C ASN A 154 7.12 16.74 3.72
N GLY A 155 8.04 17.13 4.62
CA GLY A 155 8.84 18.35 4.49
C GLY A 155 8.13 19.66 4.88
N THR A 156 6.81 19.66 5.04
CA THR A 156 6.06 20.87 5.38
C THR A 156 5.91 21.02 6.89
N ALA A 157 6.30 22.17 7.43
CA ALA A 157 6.25 22.43 8.87
C ALA A 157 4.81 22.71 9.37
N ARG A 158 4.55 22.25 10.59
CA ARG A 158 3.34 22.45 11.38
C ARG A 158 3.78 22.86 12.79
N THR A 159 3.36 24.04 13.23
CA THR A 159 3.83 24.60 14.50
C THR A 159 2.96 24.13 15.65
N VAL A 160 3.58 23.55 16.67
CA VAL A 160 3.02 23.34 18.00
C VAL A 160 3.35 24.61 18.79
N SER A 161 2.41 25.55 18.85
CA SER A 161 2.65 26.95 19.24
C SER A 161 3.04 27.17 20.71
N THR A 162 3.10 26.11 21.52
CA THR A 162 3.21 26.21 22.97
C THR A 162 4.36 25.34 23.47
N ALA A 163 5.20 25.92 24.32
CA ALA A 163 6.17 25.17 25.11
C ALA A 163 5.46 24.16 26.02
N TRP A 164 6.11 23.04 26.30
CA TRP A 164 5.55 21.97 27.13
C TRP A 164 6.64 21.40 28.02
N THR A 165 6.32 21.20 29.29
CA THR A 165 7.27 20.82 30.33
C THR A 165 6.77 19.56 31.03
N VAL A 166 7.63 18.54 31.11
CA VAL A 166 7.29 17.28 31.78
C VAL A 166 6.92 17.54 33.25
N GLY A 167 5.87 16.89 33.72
CA GLY A 167 5.35 17.06 35.08
C GLY A 167 4.43 18.26 35.28
N THR A 168 4.36 19.20 34.31
CA THR A 168 3.43 20.34 34.34
C THR A 168 2.43 20.29 33.19
N THR A 169 2.88 20.03 31.96
CA THR A 169 1.98 19.83 30.82
C THR A 169 1.53 18.37 30.79
N SER A 170 0.22 18.10 30.83
CA SER A 170 -0.30 16.73 30.81
C SER A 170 -0.15 16.09 29.42
N ASN A 171 -0.06 14.75 29.37
CA ASN A 171 -0.02 14.00 28.11
C ASN A 171 -1.22 14.34 27.20
N ALA A 172 -2.39 14.58 27.78
CA ALA A 172 -3.59 14.96 27.03
C ALA A 172 -3.47 16.37 26.42
N ALA A 173 -2.88 17.33 27.15
CA ALA A 173 -2.65 18.68 26.65
C ALA A 173 -1.67 18.66 25.47
N VAL A 174 -0.58 17.92 25.60
CA VAL A 174 0.38 17.71 24.50
C VAL A 174 -0.30 17.10 23.29
N LYS A 175 -1.04 15.99 23.50
CA LYS A 175 -1.74 15.29 22.42
C LYS A 175 -2.63 16.26 21.65
N SER A 176 -3.44 17.04 22.37
CA SER A 176 -4.33 18.04 21.77
C SER A 176 -3.58 19.10 20.95
N GLN A 177 -2.43 19.57 21.44
CA GLN A 177 -1.60 20.52 20.71
C GLN A 177 -1.01 19.93 19.42
N ILE A 178 -0.57 18.67 19.46
CA ILE A 178 -0.07 17.95 18.28
C ILE A 178 -1.20 17.71 17.28
N GLU A 179 -2.36 17.23 17.72
CA GLU A 179 -3.53 17.03 16.86
C GLU A 179 -3.99 18.33 16.22
N THR A 180 -3.94 19.44 16.95
CA THR A 180 -4.25 20.78 16.42
C THR A 180 -3.26 21.18 15.33
N ALA A 181 -1.95 21.00 15.56
CA ALA A 181 -0.93 21.28 14.56
C ALA A 181 -1.08 20.40 13.30
N LEU A 182 -1.60 19.18 13.45
CA LEU A 182 -1.78 18.19 12.38
C LEU A 182 -3.21 18.12 11.82
N ALA A 183 -4.09 19.05 12.16
CA ALA A 183 -5.53 18.97 11.83
C ALA A 183 -5.81 18.77 10.33
N THR A 184 -5.02 19.43 9.46
CA THR A 184 -5.15 19.30 8.00
C THR A 184 -4.74 17.91 7.50
N GLU A 185 -3.72 17.30 8.11
CA GLU A 185 -3.24 15.96 7.75
C GLU A 185 -4.18 14.87 8.24
N ILE A 186 -4.81 15.09 9.41
CA ILE A 186 -5.85 14.22 9.94
C ILE A 186 -7.07 14.26 9.02
N THR A 187 -7.51 15.46 8.63
CA THR A 187 -8.65 15.63 7.71
C THR A 187 -8.37 15.00 6.34
N ALA A 188 -7.13 15.11 5.84
CA ALA A 188 -6.70 14.48 4.59
C ALA A 188 -6.48 12.96 4.71
N GLY A 189 -6.46 12.41 5.93
CA GLY A 189 -6.21 11.00 6.20
C GLY A 189 -4.75 10.56 6.09
N THR A 190 -3.81 11.50 5.96
CA THR A 190 -2.35 11.24 6.00
C THR A 190 -1.92 10.82 7.40
N VAL A 191 -2.42 11.51 8.42
CA VAL A 191 -2.25 11.16 9.84
C VAL A 191 -3.53 10.45 10.30
N ILE A 192 -3.37 9.26 10.86
CA ILE A 192 -4.47 8.39 11.28
C ILE A 192 -4.74 8.55 12.78
N SER A 193 -3.69 8.60 13.60
CA SER A 193 -3.83 8.72 15.05
C SER A 193 -2.63 9.40 15.68
N VAL A 194 -2.86 10.05 16.82
CA VAL A 194 -1.81 10.60 17.70
C VAL A 194 -2.03 10.06 19.11
N THR A 195 -0.97 9.53 19.70
CA THR A 195 -0.95 9.07 21.09
C THR A 195 0.25 9.71 21.80
N VAL A 196 0.03 10.23 23.00
CA VAL A 196 1.09 10.74 23.86
C VAL A 196 0.99 10.07 25.21
N THR A 197 2.09 9.49 25.66
CA THR A 197 2.21 8.78 26.95
C THR A 197 3.51 9.15 27.64
N GLY A 198 3.73 8.65 28.86
CA GLY A 198 4.98 8.83 29.60
C GLY A 198 4.84 9.69 30.85
N THR A 199 5.87 9.62 31.70
CA THR A 199 5.93 10.25 33.04
C THR A 199 7.21 11.03 33.27
N THR A 200 8.33 10.57 32.68
CA THR A 200 9.66 11.21 32.72
C THR A 200 10.01 11.92 31.42
N ASP A 201 9.51 11.41 30.31
CA ASP A 201 9.53 12.03 28.99
C ASP A 201 8.19 11.76 28.30
N TYR A 202 7.88 12.56 27.29
CA TYR A 202 6.74 12.30 26.42
C TYR A 202 7.14 11.30 25.33
N ASN A 203 6.47 10.15 25.34
CA ASN A 203 6.47 9.20 24.26
C ASN A 203 5.34 9.54 23.28
N ILE A 204 5.70 10.15 22.16
CA ILE A 204 4.81 10.56 21.09
C ILE A 204 4.78 9.45 20.05
N VAL A 205 3.59 8.91 19.80
CA VAL A 205 3.33 7.92 18.76
C VAL A 205 2.35 8.50 17.76
N ILE A 206 2.74 8.53 16.48
CA ILE A 206 1.90 9.00 15.39
C ILE A 206 1.77 7.88 14.37
N ASP A 207 0.54 7.53 14.06
CA ASP A 207 0.24 6.61 12.98
C ASP A 207 -0.09 7.38 11.71
N CYS A 208 0.59 7.08 10.61
CA CYS A 208 0.38 7.73 9.31
C CYS A 208 0.23 6.72 8.18
N LEU A 209 -0.19 7.20 7.01
CA LEU A 209 -0.05 6.44 5.77
C LEU A 209 1.43 6.12 5.51
N ALA A 210 1.69 4.91 5.00
CA ALA A 210 3.02 4.49 4.61
C ALA A 210 3.64 5.47 3.59
N GLY A 211 4.95 5.69 3.69
CA GLY A 211 5.66 6.70 2.89
C GLY A 211 5.62 8.13 3.46
N THR A 212 4.77 8.41 4.46
CA THR A 212 4.76 9.73 5.12
C THR A 212 6.04 9.97 5.89
N THR A 213 6.78 11.04 5.63
CA THR A 213 7.96 11.40 6.44
C THR A 213 7.55 12.29 7.61
N LEU A 214 8.02 11.97 8.82
CA LEU A 214 7.79 12.77 10.03
C LEU A 214 9.10 13.23 10.68
N GLN A 215 9.15 14.49 11.07
CA GLN A 215 10.21 15.05 11.92
C GLN A 215 9.63 15.87 13.06
N PHE A 216 10.25 15.80 14.23
CA PHE A 216 9.99 16.65 15.39
C PHE A 216 11.21 17.51 15.67
N ASN A 217 11.07 18.84 15.64
CA ASN A 217 12.18 19.81 15.76
C ASN A 217 13.38 19.46 14.85
N ASN A 218 13.08 19.17 13.58
CA ASN A 218 14.05 18.74 12.56
C ASN A 218 14.73 17.39 12.81
N VAL A 219 14.28 16.62 13.80
CA VAL A 219 14.78 15.26 14.05
C VAL A 219 13.73 14.24 13.62
N THR A 220 14.11 13.31 12.76
CA THR A 220 13.22 12.25 12.25
C THR A 220 12.64 11.39 13.38
N PHE A 221 11.38 11.00 13.24
CA PHE A 221 10.76 9.98 14.10
C PHE A 221 11.34 8.60 13.76
N ALA A 222 11.46 7.72 14.75
CA ALA A 222 11.80 6.32 14.48
C ALA A 222 10.57 5.59 13.94
N VAL A 223 10.74 4.79 12.88
CA VAL A 223 9.66 3.93 12.35
C VAL A 223 9.72 2.60 13.08
N SER A 224 8.67 2.27 13.83
CA SER A 224 8.60 1.02 14.60
C SER A 224 7.95 -0.13 13.83
N GLY A 225 7.27 0.18 12.73
CA GLY A 225 6.76 -0.81 11.78
C GLY A 225 5.82 -0.22 10.75
N THR A 226 5.67 -0.93 9.62
CA THR A 226 4.70 -0.62 8.58
C THR A 226 3.81 -1.84 8.37
N VAL A 227 2.50 -1.67 8.54
CA VAL A 227 1.50 -2.73 8.38
C VAL A 227 0.52 -2.32 7.31
N SER A 228 0.27 -3.19 6.33
CA SER A 228 -0.79 -2.96 5.35
C SER A 228 -2.17 -3.28 5.94
N TYR A 229 -3.17 -2.47 5.62
CA TYR A 229 -4.56 -2.68 6.02
C TYR A 229 -5.51 -2.24 4.88
N TRP A 230 -6.75 -2.74 4.88
CA TRP A 230 -7.76 -2.38 3.90
C TRP A 230 -8.65 -1.26 4.44
N VAL A 231 -8.91 -0.24 3.62
CA VAL A 231 -9.80 0.90 3.90
C VAL A 231 -10.95 0.95 2.91
#